data_AF-S3IY08-F1
#
_entry.id   AF-S3IY08-F1
#
_cell.length_a   1.000
_cell.length_b   1.000
_cell.length_c   1.000
_cell.angle_alpha   90.00
_cell.angle_beta   90.00
_cell.angle_gamma   90.00
#
_symmetry.space_group_name_H-M   'P 1'
#
loop_
_entity.id
_entity.type
_entity.pdbx_description
1 polymer ?
#
loop_
_entity_poly.entity_id
_entity_poly.type
_entity_poly.pdbx_seq_one_letter_code
_entity_poly.pdbx_strand_id
1 'polypeptide(L)'
;MQLSWRKILQPWLLVLLLAGCDSQVVLNTGLTETDANDIISELSKYKIEADKQIDKTGVTVMVAQDNIERSVRILNANGLPHKARTNLGEVFQKNGIISSPLEERARYIYALSQELESTLSQIDGVVVARVNVVLPERVAPGEPVQPASASVFIKYTPEMDPDSIEPRIRRLVAASIPGLSGKNDGALSVVFVPAAAYHDRIELVTLGPFQLTLSQYATVRTLFFSLLGLLLLIGGIFTLIPKLRAIKRGKQSPSTELTVVPAERR
;
A
#
# COMPACT_ATOMS: atom_id res chain seq x y z
N MET A 1 1.05 55.80 -11.63
CA MET A 1 1.68 54.70 -10.86
C MET A 1 0.82 53.47 -11.02
N GLN A 2 1.05 52.67 -12.06
CA GLN A 2 0.43 51.36 -12.23
C GLN A 2 1.30 50.34 -11.51
N LEU A 3 1.03 50.12 -10.23
CA LEU A 3 1.69 49.06 -9.47
C LEU A 3 1.11 47.75 -10.00
N SER A 4 1.85 47.15 -10.93
CA SER A 4 1.41 46.03 -11.77
C SER A 4 0.95 44.84 -10.91
N TRP A 5 -0.35 44.54 -10.95
CA TRP A 5 -0.99 43.40 -10.30
C TRP A 5 -0.26 42.07 -10.59
N ARG A 6 0.46 41.99 -11.72
CA ARG A 6 1.35 40.87 -12.08
C ARG A 6 2.43 40.60 -11.04
N LYS A 7 2.98 41.62 -10.37
CA LYS A 7 4.06 41.44 -9.38
C LYS A 7 3.57 40.78 -8.09
N ILE A 8 2.28 40.88 -7.79
CA ILE A 8 1.66 40.26 -6.62
C ILE A 8 1.19 38.84 -6.98
N LEU A 9 0.65 38.61 -8.18
CA LEU A 9 0.18 37.27 -8.59
C LEU A 9 1.32 36.25 -8.79
N GLN A 10 2.50 36.71 -9.22
CA GLN A 10 3.62 35.85 -9.56
C GLN A 10 4.20 35.02 -8.39
N PRO A 11 4.47 35.59 -7.19
CA PRO A 11 4.95 34.78 -6.06
C PRO A 11 3.87 33.83 -5.52
N TRP A 12 2.59 34.17 -5.66
CA TRP A 12 1.46 33.34 -5.20
C TRP A 12 1.23 32.11 -6.06
N LEU A 13 1.36 32.28 -7.38
CA LEU A 13 1.35 31.16 -8.32
C LEU A 13 2.53 30.21 -8.04
N LEU A 14 3.69 30.78 -7.68
CA LEU A 14 4.84 29.98 -7.26
C LEU A 14 4.53 29.20 -5.98
N VAL A 15 3.99 29.83 -4.92
CA VAL A 15 3.60 29.15 -3.66
C VAL A 15 2.64 27.97 -3.89
N LEU A 16 1.65 28.13 -4.79
CA LEU A 16 0.71 27.07 -5.16
C LEU A 16 1.36 25.90 -5.89
N LEU A 17 2.40 26.15 -6.69
CA LEU A 17 3.11 25.12 -7.44
C LEU A 17 4.01 24.24 -6.56
N LEU A 18 4.34 24.63 -5.32
CA LEU A 18 5.27 23.89 -4.46
C LEU A 18 4.55 22.91 -3.53
N ALA A 19 3.21 23.00 -3.43
CA ALA A 19 2.43 22.19 -2.49
C ALA A 19 2.18 20.74 -2.95
N GLY A 20 2.71 20.33 -4.11
CA GLY A 20 2.41 19.05 -4.75
C GLY A 20 3.57 18.05 -4.83
N CYS A 21 4.66 18.21 -4.07
CA CYS A 21 5.75 17.24 -4.11
C CYS A 21 5.41 16.02 -3.25
N ASP A 22 4.77 15.02 -3.86
CA ASP A 22 4.53 13.71 -3.25
C ASP A 22 5.83 12.88 -3.31
N SER A 23 6.46 12.68 -2.16
CA SER A 23 7.67 11.85 -2.06
C SER A 23 7.27 10.37 -2.03
N GLN A 24 7.37 9.71 -3.17
CA GLN A 24 7.18 8.27 -3.27
C GLN A 24 8.43 7.53 -2.76
N VAL A 25 8.22 6.48 -1.97
CA VAL A 25 9.25 5.62 -1.41
C VAL A 25 9.00 4.19 -1.86
N VAL A 26 10.07 3.45 -2.10
CA VAL A 26 10.03 2.05 -2.51
C VAL A 26 9.51 1.19 -1.34
N LEU A 27 8.42 0.46 -1.59
CA LEU A 27 7.83 -0.48 -0.63
C LEU A 27 8.46 -1.86 -0.76
N ASN A 28 8.48 -2.41 -1.98
CA ASN A 28 9.02 -3.73 -2.30
C ASN A 28 9.64 -3.71 -3.71
N THR A 29 10.69 -4.52 -3.92
CA THR A 29 11.41 -4.66 -5.20
C THR A 29 11.49 -6.12 -5.65
N GLY A 30 11.75 -6.34 -6.93
CA GLY A 30 12.00 -7.69 -7.48
C GLY A 30 10.77 -8.61 -7.43
N LEU A 31 9.57 -8.04 -7.47
CA LEU A 31 8.33 -8.79 -7.42
C LEU A 31 7.99 -9.41 -8.79
N THR A 32 7.24 -10.50 -8.76
CA THR A 32 6.53 -10.98 -9.95
C THR A 32 5.40 -10.02 -10.31
N GLU A 33 4.97 -10.01 -11.58
CA GLU A 33 3.84 -9.16 -11.99
C GLU A 33 2.55 -9.50 -11.23
N THR A 34 2.30 -10.79 -10.97
CA THR A 34 1.15 -11.25 -10.18
C THR A 34 1.23 -10.72 -8.76
N ASP A 35 2.36 -10.89 -8.07
CA ASP A 35 2.53 -10.40 -6.69
C ASP A 35 2.40 -8.88 -6.60
N ALA A 36 2.92 -8.14 -7.59
CA ALA A 36 2.77 -6.69 -7.64
C ALA A 36 1.30 -6.28 -7.81
N ASN A 37 0.54 -6.97 -8.68
CA ASN A 37 -0.88 -6.70 -8.87
C ASN A 37 -1.69 -7.02 -7.60
N ASP A 38 -1.35 -8.11 -6.90
CA ASP A 38 -2.01 -8.49 -5.64
C ASP A 38 -1.73 -7.46 -4.55
N ILE A 39 -0.48 -6.98 -4.45
CA ILE A 39 -0.09 -5.90 -3.53
C ILE A 39 -0.88 -4.62 -3.83
N ILE A 40 -0.94 -4.20 -5.09
CA ILE A 40 -1.65 -2.97 -5.50
C ILE A 40 -3.15 -3.10 -5.21
N SER A 41 -3.74 -4.24 -5.53
CA SER A 41 -5.15 -4.55 -5.25
C SER A 41 -5.44 -4.50 -3.75
N GLU A 42 -4.58 -5.10 -2.92
CA GLU A 42 -4.73 -5.09 -1.46
C GLU A 42 -4.58 -3.68 -0.88
N LEU A 43 -3.58 -2.91 -1.31
CA LEU A 43 -3.40 -1.52 -0.86
C LEU A 43 -4.57 -0.63 -1.29
N SER A 44 -5.11 -0.81 -2.50
CA SER A 44 -6.24 -0.04 -3.02
C SER A 44 -7.48 -0.13 -2.12
N LYS A 45 -7.74 -1.28 -1.49
CA LYS A 45 -8.84 -1.48 -0.52
C LYS A 45 -8.76 -0.50 0.67
N TYR A 46 -7.55 -0.06 1.02
CA TYR A 46 -7.28 0.87 2.12
C TYR A 46 -7.07 2.31 1.67
N LYS A 47 -7.46 2.64 0.43
CA LYS A 47 -7.18 3.96 -0.20
C LYS A 47 -5.67 4.29 -0.24
N ILE A 48 -4.90 3.21 -0.32
CA ILE A 48 -3.50 3.02 -0.68
C ILE A 48 -3.11 3.40 -2.11
N GLU A 49 -2.77 4.63 -2.46
CA GLU A 49 -2.20 4.86 -3.81
C GLU A 49 -0.79 4.29 -3.88
N ALA A 50 -0.58 3.34 -4.81
CA ALA A 50 0.68 2.67 -5.06
C ALA A 50 1.03 2.76 -6.53
N ASP A 51 2.27 3.13 -6.84
CA ASP A 51 2.80 3.21 -8.20
C ASP A 51 3.58 1.93 -8.56
N LYS A 52 3.43 1.49 -9.81
CA LYS A 52 4.05 0.26 -10.34
C LYS A 52 5.15 0.66 -11.31
N GLN A 53 6.40 0.38 -10.95
CA GLN A 53 7.55 0.54 -11.84
C GLN A 53 8.07 -0.82 -12.27
N ILE A 54 8.23 -1.00 -13.58
CA ILE A 54 8.71 -2.26 -14.17
C ILE A 54 10.20 -2.09 -14.49
N ASP A 55 11.04 -2.86 -13.82
CA ASP A 55 12.48 -2.89 -14.00
C ASP A 55 12.95 -4.21 -14.64
N LYS A 56 14.22 -4.25 -15.09
CA LYS A 56 14.83 -5.47 -15.65
C LYS A 56 14.94 -6.62 -14.64
N THR A 57 14.90 -6.32 -13.35
CA THR A 57 15.03 -7.27 -12.23
C THR A 57 13.69 -7.71 -11.65
N GLY A 58 12.57 -7.20 -12.16
CA GLY A 58 11.22 -7.48 -11.65
C GLY A 58 10.39 -6.21 -11.51
N VAL A 59 9.27 -6.32 -10.81
CA VAL A 59 8.38 -5.18 -10.55
C VAL A 59 8.70 -4.56 -9.18
N THR A 60 8.76 -3.24 -9.16
CA THR A 60 8.94 -2.41 -7.97
C THR A 60 7.63 -1.70 -7.66
N VAL A 61 7.17 -1.79 -6.41
CA VAL A 61 5.97 -1.08 -5.94
C VAL A 61 6.40 0.06 -5.03
N MET A 62 5.92 1.26 -5.32
CA MET A 62 6.21 2.49 -4.57
C MET A 62 4.93 3.05 -3.95
N VAL A 63 5.04 3.66 -2.77
CA VAL A 63 3.92 4.30 -2.06
C VAL A 63 4.36 5.67 -1.53
N ALA A 64 3.40 6.56 -1.28
CA ALA A 64 3.70 7.82 -0.59
C ALA A 64 4.40 7.56 0.76
N GLN A 65 5.40 8.37 1.10
CA GLN A 65 6.21 8.22 2.31
C GLN A 65 5.36 8.10 3.59
N ASP A 66 4.27 8.86 3.67
CA ASP A 66 3.34 8.87 4.82
C ASP A 66 2.62 7.53 5.02
N ASN A 67 2.50 6.72 3.97
CA ASN A 67 1.77 5.45 4.01
C ASN A 67 2.66 4.22 4.18
N ILE A 68 3.99 4.35 4.21
CA ILE A 68 4.89 3.19 4.15
C ILE A 68 4.67 2.20 5.30
N GLU A 69 4.60 2.69 6.55
CA GLU A 69 4.38 1.83 7.71
C GLU A 69 3.02 1.14 7.66
N ARG A 70 1.99 1.85 7.19
CA ARG A 70 0.63 1.36 7.07
C ARG A 70 0.57 0.25 6.02
N SER A 71 1.18 0.47 4.86
CA SER A 71 1.31 -0.50 3.79
C SER A 71 2.04 -1.77 4.25
N VAL A 72 3.17 -1.64 4.94
CA VAL A 72 3.91 -2.81 5.46
C VAL A 72 3.05 -3.65 6.42
N ARG A 73 2.30 -3.01 7.32
CA ARG A 73 1.40 -3.72 8.24
C ARG A 73 0.27 -4.45 7.51
N ILE A 74 -0.33 -3.81 6.51
CA ILE A 74 -1.39 -4.40 5.66
C ILE A 74 -0.85 -5.63 4.91
N LEU A 75 0.30 -5.51 4.26
CA LEU A 75 0.89 -6.61 3.50
C LEU A 75 1.24 -7.80 4.41
N ASN A 76 1.84 -7.54 5.57
CA ASN A 76 2.15 -8.59 6.54
C ASN A 76 0.90 -9.29 7.09
N ALA A 77 -0.18 -8.55 7.34
CA ALA A 77 -1.45 -9.12 7.79
C ALA A 77 -2.05 -10.09 6.75
N ASN A 78 -1.89 -9.76 5.47
CA ASN A 78 -2.37 -10.58 4.35
C ASN A 78 -1.36 -11.63 3.88
N GLY A 79 -0.11 -11.61 4.37
CA GLY A 79 0.93 -12.55 3.97
C GLY A 79 1.55 -12.27 2.60
N LEU A 80 1.53 -11.00 2.18
CA LEU A 80 2.12 -10.50 0.94
C LEU A 80 3.53 -9.93 1.17
N PRO A 81 4.44 -9.99 0.18
CA PRO A 81 4.32 -10.72 -1.08
C PRO A 81 4.29 -12.24 -0.84
N HIS A 82 3.69 -12.99 -1.77
CA HIS A 82 3.70 -14.44 -1.64
C HIS A 82 5.14 -14.93 -1.59
N LYS A 83 5.47 -15.76 -0.60
CA LYS A 83 6.79 -16.38 -0.55
C LYS A 83 6.97 -17.18 -1.84
N ALA A 84 8.03 -16.86 -2.59
CA ALA A 84 8.41 -17.62 -3.78
C ALA A 84 8.40 -19.12 -3.41
N ARG A 85 7.60 -19.89 -4.14
CA ARG A 85 7.53 -21.34 -3.93
C ARG A 85 8.91 -21.88 -4.28
N THR A 86 9.65 -22.35 -3.28
CA THR A 86 10.96 -22.98 -3.51
C THR A 86 10.75 -24.13 -4.47
N ASN A 87 11.22 -23.98 -5.70
CA ASN A 87 11.08 -25.04 -6.67
C ASN A 87 12.13 -26.10 -6.33
N LEU A 88 11.71 -27.36 -6.19
CA LEU A 88 12.59 -28.44 -5.75
C LEU A 88 13.80 -28.64 -6.68
N GLY A 89 13.70 -28.16 -7.93
CA GLY A 89 14.81 -28.10 -8.88
C GLY A 89 15.99 -27.23 -8.44
N GLU A 90 15.80 -26.28 -7.52
CA GLU A 90 16.88 -25.45 -6.97
C GLU A 90 17.60 -26.12 -5.78
N VAL A 91 16.87 -26.91 -4.98
CA VAL A 91 17.41 -27.61 -3.79
C VAL A 91 18.00 -28.98 -4.15
N PHE A 92 17.46 -29.64 -5.17
CA PHE A 92 17.94 -30.92 -5.71
C PHE A 92 18.21 -30.78 -7.20
N GLN A 93 19.18 -29.92 -7.56
CA GLN A 93 19.70 -29.85 -8.91
C GLN A 93 20.17 -31.27 -9.30
N LYS A 94 19.67 -31.76 -10.44
CA LYS A 94 19.91 -33.10 -10.99
C LYS A 94 21.39 -33.23 -11.41
N ASN A 95 22.31 -33.23 -10.45
CA ASN A 95 23.75 -33.21 -10.70
C ASN A 95 24.33 -34.62 -10.95
N GLY A 96 23.48 -35.65 -10.96
CA GLY A 96 23.83 -37.03 -11.29
C GLY A 96 22.88 -37.65 -12.31
N ILE A 97 23.42 -38.48 -13.20
CA ILE A 97 22.68 -39.22 -14.25
C ILE A 97 21.68 -40.23 -13.65
N ILE A 98 21.79 -40.56 -12.36
CA ILE A 98 20.94 -41.53 -11.64
C ILE A 98 20.45 -40.88 -10.34
N SER A 99 19.13 -40.76 -10.16
CA SER A 99 18.52 -40.32 -8.88
C SER A 99 18.54 -41.45 -7.87
N SER A 100 18.80 -41.15 -6.60
CA SER A 100 18.71 -42.15 -5.53
C SER A 100 17.24 -42.46 -5.19
N PRO A 101 16.91 -43.67 -4.70
CA PRO A 101 15.55 -43.99 -4.24
C PRO A 101 15.03 -43.04 -3.16
N LEU A 102 15.92 -42.51 -2.32
CA LEU A 102 15.58 -41.52 -1.29
C LEU A 102 15.19 -40.17 -1.92
N GLU A 103 15.90 -39.71 -2.94
CA GLU A 103 15.60 -38.47 -3.66
C GLU A 103 14.28 -38.55 -4.42
N GLU A 104 14.00 -39.68 -5.09
CA GLU A 104 12.75 -39.87 -5.81
C GLU A 104 11.55 -39.86 -4.84
N ARG A 105 11.70 -40.51 -3.68
CA ARG A 105 10.71 -40.50 -2.61
C ARG A 105 10.49 -39.09 -2.05
N ALA A 106 11.56 -38.34 -1.76
CA ALA A 106 11.45 -36.96 -1.27
C ALA A 106 10.73 -36.07 -2.28
N ARG A 107 11.02 -36.23 -3.57
CA ARG A 107 10.35 -35.52 -4.67
C ARG A 107 8.87 -35.88 -4.75
N TYR A 108 8.53 -37.16 -4.62
CA TYR A 108 7.14 -37.63 -4.63
C TYR A 108 6.34 -37.04 -3.46
N ILE A 109 6.88 -37.08 -2.23
CA ILE A 109 6.24 -36.50 -1.04
C ILE A 109 6.04 -35.00 -1.23
N TYR A 110 7.04 -34.28 -1.71
CA TYR A 110 6.93 -32.84 -1.96
C TYR A 110 5.87 -32.50 -3.00
N ALA A 111 5.86 -33.21 -4.13
CA ALA A 111 4.87 -33.01 -5.18
C ALA A 111 3.45 -33.25 -4.66
N LEU A 112 3.25 -34.31 -3.88
CA LEU A 112 1.96 -34.61 -3.26
C LEU A 112 1.51 -33.52 -2.29
N SER A 113 2.42 -33.01 -1.44
CA SER A 113 2.14 -31.89 -0.54
C SER A 113 1.76 -30.62 -1.31
N GLN A 114 2.48 -30.28 -2.38
CA GLN A 114 2.19 -29.10 -3.20
C GLN A 114 0.86 -29.19 -3.94
N GLU A 115 0.52 -30.37 -4.47
CA GLU A 115 -0.77 -30.58 -5.14
C GLU A 115 -1.94 -30.40 -4.15
N LEU A 116 -1.79 -30.91 -2.93
CA LEU A 116 -2.77 -30.71 -1.85
C LEU A 116 -2.85 -29.27 -1.40
N GLU A 117 -1.72 -28.58 -1.23
CA GLU A 117 -1.70 -27.14 -0.91
C GLU A 117 -2.42 -26.33 -1.99
N SER A 118 -2.14 -26.60 -3.26
CA SER A 118 -2.78 -25.94 -4.41
C SER A 118 -4.29 -26.19 -4.42
N THR A 119 -4.71 -27.45 -4.27
CA THR A 119 -6.13 -27.82 -4.27
C THR A 119 -6.88 -27.16 -3.11
N LEU A 120 -6.33 -27.18 -1.89
CA LEU A 120 -6.99 -26.57 -0.72
C LEU A 120 -7.02 -25.05 -0.81
N SER A 121 -6.03 -24.42 -1.45
CA SER A 121 -6.01 -22.97 -1.65
C SER A 121 -7.09 -22.45 -2.60
N GLN A 122 -7.68 -23.33 -3.42
CA GLN A 122 -8.78 -22.97 -4.33
C GLN A 122 -10.15 -22.96 -3.64
N ILE A 123 -10.23 -23.38 -2.37
CA ILE A 123 -11.48 -23.36 -1.62
C ILE A 123 -11.81 -21.92 -1.24
N ASP A 124 -13.04 -21.49 -1.52
CA ASP A 124 -13.51 -20.14 -1.20
C ASP A 124 -13.33 -19.80 0.28
N GLY A 125 -12.66 -18.68 0.55
CA GLY A 125 -12.33 -18.20 1.89
C GLY A 125 -11.04 -18.80 2.49
N VAL A 126 -10.33 -19.69 1.78
CA VAL A 126 -8.97 -20.09 2.17
C VAL A 126 -7.98 -19.03 1.67
N VAL A 127 -7.25 -18.41 2.60
CA VAL A 127 -6.21 -17.42 2.29
C VAL A 127 -4.85 -18.11 2.12
N VAL A 128 -4.54 -19.07 2.99
CA VAL A 128 -3.29 -19.83 2.93
C VAL A 128 -3.58 -21.27 3.34
N ALA A 129 -3.08 -22.23 2.56
CA ALA A 129 -3.05 -23.65 2.91
C ALA A 129 -1.61 -24.15 2.98
N ARG A 130 -1.28 -24.91 4.02
CA ARG A 130 0.00 -25.65 4.15
C ARG A 130 -0.27 -27.09 4.49
N VAL A 131 0.40 -28.00 3.81
CA VAL A 131 0.18 -29.44 3.99
C VAL A 131 1.54 -30.13 4.08
N ASN A 132 1.77 -30.79 5.22
CA ASN A 132 2.94 -31.66 5.38
C ASN A 132 2.46 -33.09 5.40
N VAL A 133 3.02 -33.91 4.50
CA VAL A 133 2.67 -35.32 4.34
C VAL A 133 3.82 -36.20 4.81
N VAL A 134 3.50 -37.21 5.61
CA VAL A 134 4.39 -38.31 5.98
C VAL A 134 3.81 -39.59 5.39
N LEU A 135 4.54 -40.18 4.45
CA LEU A 135 4.16 -41.46 3.83
C LEU A 135 4.64 -42.64 4.66
N PRO A 136 3.93 -43.78 4.60
CA PRO A 136 4.31 -44.95 5.39
C PRO A 136 5.66 -45.51 4.93
N GLU A 137 6.49 -45.89 5.90
CA GLU A 137 7.84 -46.40 5.65
C GLU A 137 8.14 -47.66 6.46
N ARG A 138 8.82 -48.61 5.82
CA ARG A 138 9.41 -49.77 6.49
C ARG A 138 10.89 -49.48 6.69
N VAL A 139 11.26 -49.16 7.93
CA VAL A 139 12.63 -48.85 8.35
C VAL A 139 13.54 -50.09 8.29
N ALA A 140 13.04 -51.25 8.70
CA ALA A 140 13.73 -52.53 8.53
C ALA A 140 12.77 -53.71 8.29
N PRO A 141 13.23 -54.81 7.66
CA PRO A 141 12.47 -56.05 7.58
C PRO A 141 12.16 -56.58 9.00
N GLY A 142 10.88 -56.65 9.35
CA GLY A 142 10.41 -57.12 10.67
C GLY A 142 10.04 -56.02 11.66
N GLU A 143 10.35 -54.76 11.37
CA GLU A 143 9.89 -53.62 12.18
C GLU A 143 8.48 -53.16 11.80
N PRO A 144 7.72 -52.60 12.76
CA PRO A 144 6.40 -52.03 12.47
C PRO A 144 6.50 -50.88 11.47
N VAL A 145 5.61 -50.89 10.48
CA VAL A 145 5.53 -49.84 9.46
C VAL A 145 5.15 -48.52 10.14
N GLN A 146 5.93 -47.46 9.92
CA GLN A 146 5.52 -46.13 10.37
C GLN A 146 4.21 -45.75 9.66
N PRO A 147 3.17 -45.34 10.41
CA PRO A 147 1.89 -45.01 9.79
C PRO A 147 2.00 -43.71 8.99
N ALA A 148 1.26 -43.65 7.88
CA ALA A 148 1.00 -42.38 7.19
C ALA A 148 0.38 -41.36 8.15
N SER A 149 0.81 -40.11 8.06
CA SER A 149 0.23 -38.99 8.80
C SER A 149 0.30 -37.71 7.98
N ALA A 150 -0.55 -36.74 8.30
CA ALA A 150 -0.52 -35.43 7.66
C ALA A 150 -0.92 -34.32 8.63
N SER A 151 -0.35 -33.13 8.42
CA SER A 151 -0.75 -31.91 9.11
C SER A 151 -1.17 -30.85 8.10
N VAL A 152 -2.36 -30.30 8.30
CA VAL A 152 -2.98 -29.30 7.44
C VAL A 152 -3.17 -28.02 8.25
N PHE A 153 -2.59 -26.94 7.77
CA PHE A 153 -2.77 -25.60 8.33
C PHE A 153 -3.53 -24.73 7.34
N ILE A 154 -4.59 -24.08 7.82
CA ILE A 154 -5.46 -23.26 7.00
C ILE A 154 -5.64 -21.90 7.66
N LYS A 155 -5.24 -20.86 6.94
CA LYS A 155 -5.63 -19.48 7.25
C LYS A 155 -6.88 -19.16 6.45
N TYR A 156 -7.95 -18.73 7.10
CA TYR A 156 -9.25 -18.53 6.46
C TYR A 156 -9.83 -17.13 6.70
N THR A 157 -10.71 -16.66 5.81
CA THR A 157 -11.40 -15.37 5.96
C THR A 157 -12.52 -15.48 7.00
N PRO A 158 -12.91 -14.37 7.68
CA PRO A 158 -13.96 -14.41 8.70
C PRO A 158 -15.34 -14.87 8.20
N GLU A 159 -15.59 -14.85 6.88
CA GLU A 159 -16.86 -15.31 6.31
C GLU A 159 -16.96 -16.84 6.19
N MET A 160 -15.83 -17.57 6.26
CA MET A 160 -15.83 -19.03 6.20
C MET A 160 -16.14 -19.65 7.57
N ASP A 161 -17.03 -20.63 7.58
CA ASP A 161 -17.30 -21.50 8.74
C ASP A 161 -16.34 -22.72 8.73
N PRO A 162 -15.32 -22.77 9.59
CA PRO A 162 -14.34 -23.86 9.61
C PRO A 162 -14.97 -25.20 9.99
N ASP A 163 -15.98 -25.22 10.87
CA ASP A 163 -16.61 -26.45 11.38
C ASP A 163 -17.36 -27.18 10.26
N SER A 164 -17.91 -26.43 9.31
CA SER A 164 -18.64 -26.97 8.16
C SER A 164 -17.72 -27.59 7.09
N ILE A 165 -16.50 -27.06 6.95
CA ILE A 165 -15.54 -27.43 5.91
C ILE A 165 -14.53 -28.46 6.41
N GLU A 166 -14.18 -28.46 7.69
CA GLU A 166 -13.19 -29.39 8.27
C GLU A 166 -13.43 -30.86 7.86
N PRO A 167 -14.65 -31.43 7.97
CA PRO A 167 -14.86 -32.84 7.61
C PRO A 167 -14.62 -33.12 6.12
N ARG A 168 -14.86 -32.12 5.25
CA ARG A 168 -14.64 -32.24 3.80
C ARG A 168 -13.15 -32.22 3.48
N ILE A 169 -12.41 -31.31 4.11
CA ILE A 169 -10.94 -31.24 3.99
C ILE A 169 -10.31 -32.52 4.52
N ARG A 170 -10.78 -33.01 5.68
CA ARG A 170 -10.28 -34.26 6.26
C ARG A 170 -10.46 -35.44 5.30
N ARG A 171 -11.64 -35.56 4.68
CA ARG A 171 -11.92 -36.62 3.68
C ARG A 171 -11.07 -36.48 2.42
N LEU A 172 -10.91 -35.26 1.89
CA LEU A 172 -10.11 -35.00 0.69
C LEU A 172 -8.66 -35.41 0.94
N VAL A 173 -8.06 -34.94 2.04
CA VAL A 173 -6.66 -35.24 2.38
C VAL A 173 -6.46 -36.74 2.67
N ALA A 174 -7.38 -37.37 3.38
CA ALA A 174 -7.33 -38.81 3.64
C ALA A 174 -7.44 -39.66 2.36
N ALA A 175 -8.19 -39.21 1.36
CA ALA A 175 -8.33 -39.89 0.07
C ALA A 175 -7.11 -39.68 -0.84
N SER A 176 -6.45 -38.52 -0.75
CA SER A 176 -5.30 -38.18 -1.58
C SER A 176 -3.98 -38.79 -1.11
N ILE A 177 -3.86 -39.19 0.17
CA ILE A 177 -2.62 -39.71 0.74
C ILE A 177 -2.66 -41.25 0.87
N PRO A 178 -1.75 -41.97 0.19
CA PRO A 178 -1.66 -43.42 0.30
C PRO A 178 -1.44 -43.89 1.74
N GLY A 179 -2.28 -44.81 2.21
CA GLY A 179 -2.17 -45.39 3.56
C GLY A 179 -2.69 -44.51 4.70
N LEU A 180 -3.34 -43.38 4.37
CA LEU A 180 -4.07 -42.53 5.31
C LEU A 180 -5.59 -42.80 5.30
N SER A 181 -6.14 -43.24 4.17
CA SER A 181 -7.57 -43.61 4.05
C SER A 181 -7.95 -44.73 5.03
N GLY A 182 -9.02 -44.51 5.81
CA GLY A 182 -9.53 -45.47 6.78
C GLY A 182 -8.75 -45.57 8.10
N LYS A 183 -7.78 -44.67 8.36
CA LYS A 183 -7.09 -44.58 9.67
C LYS A 183 -7.78 -43.63 10.64
N ASN A 184 -7.55 -43.89 11.93
CA ASN A 184 -8.08 -43.13 13.07
C ASN A 184 -7.73 -41.63 12.99
N ASP A 185 -8.59 -40.79 13.57
CA ASP A 185 -8.50 -39.32 13.55
C ASP A 185 -7.16 -38.73 14.03
N GLY A 186 -6.38 -39.46 14.81
CA GLY A 186 -5.07 -38.99 15.31
C GLY A 186 -3.96 -38.89 14.24
N ALA A 187 -4.14 -39.46 13.05
CA ALA A 187 -3.14 -39.41 11.98
C ALA A 187 -3.22 -38.12 11.13
N LEU A 188 -4.32 -37.37 11.23
CA LEU A 188 -4.55 -36.15 10.47
C LEU A 188 -4.90 -35.00 11.41
N SER A 189 -3.99 -34.03 11.52
CA SER A 189 -4.21 -32.80 12.29
C SER A 189 -4.60 -31.68 11.34
N VAL A 190 -5.73 -31.02 11.59
CA VAL A 190 -6.19 -29.85 10.84
C VAL A 190 -6.30 -28.68 11.81
N VAL A 191 -5.62 -27.57 11.49
CA VAL A 191 -5.62 -26.36 12.32
C VAL A 191 -6.10 -25.18 11.48
N PHE A 192 -7.17 -24.54 11.96
CA PHE A 192 -7.72 -23.33 11.36
C PHE A 192 -7.30 -22.10 12.15
N VAL A 193 -6.83 -21.07 11.45
CA VAL A 193 -6.49 -19.77 12.03
C VAL A 193 -7.22 -18.66 11.27
N PRO A 194 -8.03 -17.83 11.94
CA PRO A 194 -8.72 -16.74 11.26
C PRO A 194 -7.71 -15.69 10.78
N ALA A 195 -7.89 -15.21 9.56
CA ALA A 195 -7.17 -14.05 9.06
C ALA A 195 -7.65 -12.81 9.84
N ALA A 196 -6.71 -12.07 10.44
CA ALA A 196 -7.03 -10.82 11.09
C ALA A 196 -7.52 -9.82 10.04
N ALA A 197 -8.78 -9.40 10.13
CA ALA A 197 -9.32 -8.32 9.32
C ALA A 197 -8.60 -7.02 9.71
N TYR A 198 -7.75 -6.50 8.82
CA TYR A 198 -7.15 -5.18 9.01
C TYR A 198 -8.27 -4.14 8.94
N HIS A 199 -8.64 -3.58 10.09
CA HIS A 199 -9.60 -2.48 10.15
C HIS A 199 -8.83 -1.18 9.94
N ASP A 200 -9.14 -0.55 8.84
CA ASP A 200 -8.56 0.72 8.47
C ASP A 200 -9.02 1.85 9.39
N ARG A 201 -8.27 2.10 10.46
CA ARG A 201 -8.42 3.33 11.23
C ARG A 201 -7.67 4.43 10.50
N ILE A 202 -8.35 5.06 9.56
CA ILE A 202 -7.96 6.38 9.07
C ILE A 202 -8.08 7.32 10.27
N GLU A 203 -6.95 7.73 10.85
CA GLU A 203 -6.93 8.77 11.88
C GLU A 203 -7.35 10.10 11.23
N LEU A 204 -8.64 10.40 11.35
CA LEU A 204 -9.24 11.64 10.88
C LEU A 204 -8.86 12.74 11.88
N VAL A 205 -8.11 13.74 11.42
CA VAL A 205 -7.82 14.93 12.24
C VAL A 205 -8.98 15.90 12.05
N THR A 206 -9.56 16.34 13.17
CA THR A 206 -10.71 17.27 13.16
C THR A 206 -10.23 18.71 13.13
N LEU A 207 -10.69 19.48 12.13
CA LEU A 207 -10.40 20.90 11.95
C LEU A 207 -11.73 21.66 11.92
N GLY A 208 -12.27 21.98 13.09
CA GLY A 208 -13.61 22.56 13.21
C GLY A 208 -14.68 21.60 12.67
N PRO A 209 -15.58 22.01 11.74
CA PRO A 209 -16.60 21.13 11.17
C PRO A 209 -16.06 20.17 10.09
N PHE A 210 -14.78 20.24 9.71
CA PHE A 210 -14.21 19.43 8.63
C PHE A 210 -13.31 18.32 9.17
N GLN A 211 -13.43 17.13 8.58
CA GLN A 211 -12.55 15.97 8.84
C GLN A 211 -11.53 15.88 7.70
N LEU A 212 -10.24 16.03 8.02
CA LEU A 212 -9.16 16.06 7.03
C LEU A 212 -8.12 14.98 7.37
N THR A 213 -7.51 14.39 6.34
CA THR A 213 -6.37 13.47 6.53
C THR A 213 -5.10 14.26 6.89
N LEU A 214 -4.12 13.60 7.52
CA LEU A 214 -2.83 14.23 7.88
C LEU A 214 -2.12 14.86 6.67
N SER A 215 -2.20 14.24 5.50
CA SER A 215 -1.65 14.76 4.25
C SER A 215 -2.40 16.02 3.77
N GLN A 216 -3.74 16.05 3.89
CA GLN A 216 -4.56 17.21 3.55
C GLN A 216 -4.37 18.36 4.53
N TYR A 217 -4.05 18.09 5.80
CA TYR A 217 -3.82 19.12 6.80
C TYR A 217 -2.68 20.07 6.41
N ALA A 218 -1.55 19.54 5.92
CA ALA A 218 -0.41 20.35 5.52
C ALA A 218 -0.80 21.31 4.37
N THR A 219 -1.49 20.80 3.35
CA THR A 219 -1.92 21.56 2.18
C THR A 219 -3.01 22.58 2.53
N VAL A 220 -4.01 22.20 3.33
CA VAL A 220 -5.08 23.12 3.76
C VAL A 220 -4.50 24.22 4.66
N ARG A 221 -3.55 23.87 5.54
CA ARG A 221 -2.87 24.84 6.42
C ARG A 221 -2.08 25.85 5.61
N THR A 222 -1.28 25.41 4.63
CA THR A 222 -0.52 26.32 3.78
C THR A 222 -1.43 27.19 2.92
N LEU A 223 -2.49 26.62 2.34
CA LEU A 223 -3.50 27.38 1.60
C LEU A 223 -4.19 28.44 2.48
N PHE A 224 -4.59 28.10 3.70
CA PHE A 224 -5.23 29.01 4.65
C PHE A 224 -4.32 30.18 5.04
N PHE A 225 -3.08 29.88 5.47
CA PHE A 225 -2.11 30.93 5.82
C PHE A 225 -1.72 31.79 4.61
N SER A 226 -1.68 31.17 3.42
CA SER A 226 -1.49 31.92 2.19
C SER A 226 -2.69 32.86 1.96
N LEU A 227 -3.93 32.37 1.89
CA LEU A 227 -5.10 33.20 1.63
C LEU A 227 -5.21 34.37 2.62
N LEU A 228 -4.89 34.13 3.90
CA LEU A 228 -4.83 35.16 4.94
C LEU A 228 -3.74 36.21 4.68
N GLY A 229 -2.54 35.79 4.28
CA GLY A 229 -1.44 36.68 3.89
C GLY A 229 -1.77 37.55 2.67
N LEU A 230 -2.48 37.00 1.68
CA LEU A 230 -2.96 37.76 0.51
C LEU A 230 -3.95 38.85 0.93
N LEU A 231 -4.89 38.52 1.81
CA LEU A 231 -5.90 39.45 2.33
C LEU A 231 -5.26 40.62 3.09
N LEU A 232 -4.26 40.35 3.92
CA LEU A 232 -3.51 41.38 4.63
C LEU A 232 -2.72 42.30 3.69
N LEU A 233 -2.10 41.77 2.63
CA LEU A 233 -1.39 42.58 1.64
C LEU A 233 -2.35 43.49 0.86
N ILE A 234 -3.52 42.98 0.46
CA ILE A 234 -4.54 43.78 -0.23
C ILE A 234 -5.05 44.90 0.68
N GLY A 235 -5.36 44.59 1.95
CA GLY A 235 -5.78 45.59 2.94
C GLY A 235 -4.70 46.65 3.22
N GLY A 236 -3.43 46.24 3.33
CA GLY A 236 -2.30 47.15 3.50
C GLY A 236 -2.12 48.10 2.32
N ILE A 237 -2.24 47.59 1.08
CA ILE A 237 -2.18 48.42 -0.14
C ILE A 237 -3.35 49.41 -0.19
N PHE A 238 -4.56 48.97 0.16
CA PHE A 238 -5.75 49.81 0.15
C PHE A 238 -5.66 50.99 1.13
N THR A 239 -5.00 50.81 2.27
CA THR A 239 -4.77 51.88 3.27
C THR A 239 -3.58 52.79 2.93
N LEU A 240 -2.55 52.28 2.22
CA LEU A 240 -1.36 53.06 1.86
C LEU A 240 -1.58 54.00 0.66
N ILE A 241 -2.34 53.56 -0.35
CA ILE A 241 -2.65 54.33 -1.56
C ILE A 241 -3.28 55.71 -1.27
N PRO A 242 -4.32 55.85 -0.42
CA PRO A 242 -4.92 57.15 -0.12
C PRO A 242 -3.96 58.05 0.65
N LYS A 243 -3.16 57.53 1.59
CA LYS A 243 -2.14 58.32 2.31
C LYS A 243 -1.07 58.87 1.36
N LEU A 244 -0.59 58.06 0.42
CA LEU A 244 0.39 58.50 -0.58
C LEU A 244 -0.19 59.52 -1.58
N ARG A 245 -1.48 59.40 -1.93
CA ARG A 245 -2.17 60.40 -2.77
C ARG A 245 -2.40 61.73 -2.05
N ALA A 246 -2.68 61.70 -0.75
CA ALA A 246 -2.81 62.89 0.08
C ALA A 246 -1.49 63.68 0.17
N ILE A 247 -0.35 62.99 0.35
CA ILE A 247 0.98 63.61 0.39
C ILE A 247 1.36 64.25 -0.96
N LYS A 248 0.95 63.65 -2.10
CA LYS A 248 1.20 64.26 -3.42
C LYS A 248 0.31 65.46 -3.73
N ARG A 249 -0.95 65.47 -3.28
CA ARG A 249 -1.87 66.60 -3.49
C ARG A 249 -1.48 67.85 -2.71
N GLY A 250 -0.81 67.69 -1.56
CA GLY A 250 -0.26 68.83 -0.80
C GLY A 250 0.90 69.58 -1.47
N LYS A 251 1.40 69.11 -2.63
CA LYS A 251 2.51 69.73 -3.36
C LYS A 251 2.09 70.49 -4.63
N GLN A 252 0.81 70.50 -5.02
CA GLN A 252 0.34 71.12 -6.25
C GLN A 252 -0.82 72.10 -6.00
N SER A 253 -0.50 73.39 -6.12
CA SER A 253 -1.34 74.60 -6.40
C SER A 253 -1.58 75.59 -5.23
N PRO A 254 -1.65 76.91 -5.48
CA PRO A 254 -1.19 77.70 -6.66
C PRO A 254 -0.45 79.03 -6.29
N SER A 255 0.42 79.52 -7.18
CA SER A 255 0.79 80.96 -7.21
C SER A 255 0.12 81.59 -8.43
N THR A 256 -0.90 82.39 -8.13
CA THR A 256 -1.76 83.18 -9.00
C THR A 256 -0.98 84.22 -9.81
N GLU A 257 -0.97 84.05 -11.13
CA GLU A 257 -1.34 85.04 -12.15
C GLU A 257 -1.40 86.52 -11.70
N LEU A 258 -0.40 87.32 -12.10
CA LEU A 258 -0.57 88.78 -12.25
C LEU A 258 -0.85 89.06 -13.73
N THR A 259 -2.12 89.34 -14.02
CA THR A 259 -2.66 89.67 -15.33
C THR A 259 -2.26 91.10 -15.72
N VAL A 260 -1.68 91.21 -16.90
CA VAL A 260 -1.39 92.45 -17.64
C VAL A 260 -2.68 92.95 -18.28
N VAL A 261 -3.03 94.24 -18.09
CA VAL A 261 -4.06 94.96 -18.85
C VAL A 261 -3.55 96.41 -19.12
N PRO A 262 -3.82 97.02 -20.29
CA PRO A 262 -2.84 97.84 -21.01
C PRO A 262 -3.03 99.37 -20.93
N ALA A 263 -2.17 100.05 -21.69
CA ALA A 263 -1.86 101.48 -21.84
C ALA A 263 -3.01 102.50 -21.99
N GLU A 264 -2.77 103.72 -21.49
CA GLU A 264 -3.41 104.97 -21.95
C GLU A 264 -2.40 106.15 -21.89
N ARG A 265 -2.54 107.06 -22.86
CA ARG A 265 -1.70 108.19 -23.30
C ARG A 265 -1.67 109.40 -22.34
N ARG A 266 -0.50 110.02 -22.14
CA ARG A 266 -0.19 111.45 -22.39
C ARG A 266 1.28 111.77 -22.15
#